data_AF-A0A839F5G7-F1
#
_entry.id   AF-A0A839F5G7-F1
#
_cell.length_a   1.000
_cell.length_b   1.000
_cell.length_c   1.000
_cell.angle_alpha   90.00
_cell.angle_beta   90.00
_cell.angle_gamma   90.00
#
_symmetry.space_group_name_H-M   'P 1'
#
loop_
_entity.id
_entity.type
_entity.pdbx_description
1 polymer ?
#
loop_
_entity_poly.entity_id
_entity_poly.type
_entity_poly.pdbx_seq_one_letter_code
_entity_poly.pdbx_strand_id
1 'polypeptide(L)'
;MSTRTELHYAFALAALCALDVAAADAPVAPAHPLDAPAALKAAFAERIGHPVNVLSFGFGEHYAQALVQNAAAPDEFDEYEAVPGRPLEPGRPKKAGEVDCRKKIAFAALDLDAGARALAQARAAAAANGYKTPDNVTLGADVFCNDFGWRAILTSDANDDAMLQIVWAPDGTSPKAQELHDGGWRKVDVAKLLAGSAKVAPAAPKAEPKTVAGDGRKRDFRRGIDADLARLEAEVGAPLGFKHIGIDRTQLSVDVFQSANRKRVSTWLVGDDGAIKLWREDDTIPFDCNKPFAAGDFPLAQLPDLVADAPSRIPPMPQAQVKDVAVYRSGLCGRPHVYIKLEDERGYGNVEYDERGRLVSAQIQ
;
A
#
# COMPACT_ATOMS: atom_id res chain seq x y z
N MET A 1 21.59 -56.22 -43.05
CA MET A 1 22.36 -54.97 -43.23
C MET A 1 21.51 -54.04 -44.07
N SER A 2 20.52 -53.34 -43.51
CA SER A 2 20.56 -52.12 -42.68
C SER A 2 21.05 -50.88 -43.44
N THR A 3 20.11 -50.21 -44.13
CA THR A 3 20.28 -48.90 -44.79
C THR A 3 19.07 -48.00 -44.54
N ARG A 4 18.46 -48.05 -43.35
CA ARG A 4 17.27 -47.23 -43.03
C ARG A 4 17.43 -46.30 -41.82
N THR A 5 18.63 -46.21 -41.24
CA THR A 5 18.84 -45.46 -39.99
C THR A 5 19.48 -44.09 -40.17
N GLU A 6 20.01 -43.73 -41.35
CA GLU A 6 20.81 -42.50 -41.50
C GLU A 6 20.06 -41.26 -42.00
N LEU A 7 18.85 -41.38 -42.57
CA LEU A 7 18.13 -40.20 -43.07
C LEU A 7 17.36 -39.41 -41.99
N HIS A 8 17.12 -39.99 -40.81
CA HIS A 8 16.36 -39.31 -39.73
C HIS A 8 17.25 -38.49 -38.78
N TYR A 9 18.57 -38.66 -38.82
CA TYR A 9 19.49 -37.91 -37.95
C TYR A 9 19.93 -36.57 -38.53
N ALA A 10 19.89 -36.37 -39.85
CA ALA A 10 20.28 -35.11 -40.47
C ALA A 10 19.24 -33.99 -40.32
N PHE A 11 17.95 -34.32 -40.18
CA PHE A 11 16.90 -33.33 -39.92
C PHE A 11 16.74 -32.98 -38.43
N ALA A 12 17.19 -33.86 -37.52
CA ALA A 12 17.15 -33.59 -36.09
C ALA A 12 18.24 -32.59 -35.66
N LEU A 13 19.44 -32.61 -36.28
CA LEU A 13 20.51 -31.66 -35.92
C LEU A 13 20.33 -30.25 -36.51
N ALA A 14 19.61 -30.08 -37.62
CA ALA A 14 19.31 -28.74 -38.15
C ALA A 14 18.14 -28.06 -37.42
N ALA A 15 17.27 -28.82 -36.76
CA ALA A 15 16.16 -28.31 -35.95
C ALA A 15 16.54 -28.04 -34.48
N LEU A 16 17.73 -28.46 -34.04
CA LEU A 16 18.24 -28.25 -32.68
C LEU A 16 19.14 -27.01 -32.52
N CYS A 17 19.41 -26.27 -33.61
CA CYS A 17 20.17 -25.01 -33.57
C CYS A 17 19.30 -23.75 -33.77
N ALA A 18 17.97 -23.84 -33.65
CA ALA A 18 17.07 -22.71 -33.87
C ALA A 18 16.10 -22.44 -32.69
N LEU A 19 16.41 -22.96 -31.49
CA LEU A 19 15.67 -22.68 -30.26
C LEU A 19 16.60 -22.26 -29.11
N ASP A 20 17.68 -21.55 -29.42
CA ASP A 20 18.10 -20.48 -28.52
C ASP A 20 17.25 -19.26 -28.85
N VAL A 21 15.98 -19.29 -28.41
CA VAL A 21 15.33 -18.03 -28.05
C VAL A 21 16.20 -17.52 -26.93
N ALA A 22 17.12 -16.61 -27.26
CA ALA A 22 17.82 -15.84 -26.26
C ALA A 22 16.76 -15.41 -25.26
N ALA A 23 16.83 -15.95 -24.05
CA ALA A 23 16.19 -15.31 -22.92
C ALA A 23 16.81 -13.93 -22.92
N ALA A 24 16.14 -12.94 -23.52
CA ALA A 24 16.59 -11.57 -23.51
C ALA A 24 16.79 -11.27 -22.02
N ASP A 25 18.04 -11.00 -21.64
CA ASP A 25 18.39 -10.70 -20.26
C ASP A 25 17.38 -9.66 -19.78
N ALA A 26 16.59 -10.01 -18.77
CA ALA A 26 15.52 -9.14 -18.32
C ALA A 26 16.10 -7.75 -17.98
N PRO A 27 15.44 -6.65 -18.38
CA PRO A 27 16.00 -5.31 -18.22
C PRO A 27 16.36 -5.08 -16.75
N VAL A 28 17.57 -4.56 -16.53
CA VAL A 28 18.13 -4.39 -15.18
C VAL A 28 17.94 -2.95 -14.72
N ALA A 29 17.37 -2.78 -13.54
CA ALA A 29 17.30 -1.46 -12.91
C ALA A 29 18.71 -0.99 -12.52
N PRO A 30 19.06 0.29 -12.71
CA PRO A 30 20.35 0.81 -12.26
C PRO A 30 20.52 0.61 -10.74
N ALA A 31 21.76 0.39 -10.30
CA ALA A 31 22.09 0.26 -8.88
C ALA A 31 21.83 1.55 -8.07
N HIS A 32 21.90 2.70 -8.75
CA HIS A 32 21.64 4.03 -8.18
C HIS A 32 20.61 4.76 -9.05
N PRO A 33 19.29 4.53 -8.83
CA PRO A 33 18.25 5.06 -9.71
C PRO A 33 18.17 6.58 -9.77
N LEU A 34 18.58 7.26 -8.69
CA LEU A 34 18.65 8.72 -8.61
C LEU A 34 19.80 9.30 -9.43
N ASP A 35 20.89 8.55 -9.61
CA ASP A 35 22.07 8.96 -10.39
C ASP A 35 21.96 8.58 -11.87
N ALA A 36 21.08 7.63 -12.19
CA ALA A 36 20.82 7.18 -13.55
C ALA A 36 19.31 7.12 -13.91
N PRO A 37 18.55 8.24 -13.81
CA PRO A 37 17.10 8.22 -14.07
C PRO A 37 16.76 7.82 -15.52
N ALA A 38 17.61 8.20 -16.49
CA ALA A 38 17.44 7.78 -17.88
C ALA A 38 17.56 6.25 -18.07
N ALA A 39 18.51 5.60 -17.38
CA ALA A 39 18.65 4.15 -17.41
C ALA A 39 17.46 3.45 -16.73
N LEU A 40 16.97 4.00 -15.62
CA LEU A 40 15.75 3.49 -14.97
C LEU A 40 14.55 3.58 -15.92
N LYS A 41 14.34 4.73 -16.57
CA LYS A 41 13.27 4.93 -17.55
C LYS A 41 13.38 3.93 -18.71
N ALA A 42 14.59 3.68 -19.21
CA ALA A 42 14.84 2.72 -20.28
C ALA A 42 14.49 1.28 -19.85
N ALA A 43 14.89 0.87 -18.64
CA ALA A 43 14.57 -0.46 -18.10
C ALA A 43 13.05 -0.68 -17.99
N PHE A 44 12.30 0.31 -17.51
CA PHE A 44 10.83 0.25 -17.51
C PHE A 44 10.25 0.24 -18.93
N ALA A 45 10.77 1.05 -19.85
CA ALA A 45 10.29 1.09 -21.24
C ALA A 45 10.43 -0.27 -21.92
N GLU A 46 11.59 -0.91 -21.77
CA GLU A 46 11.88 -2.25 -22.28
C GLU A 46 10.96 -3.30 -21.65
N ARG A 47 10.77 -3.22 -20.32
CA ARG A 47 9.90 -4.16 -19.59
C ARG A 47 8.42 -4.04 -19.96
N ILE A 48 7.95 -2.82 -20.22
CA ILE A 48 6.56 -2.53 -20.60
C ILE A 48 6.33 -2.96 -22.06
N GLY A 49 7.24 -2.61 -22.97
CA GLY A 49 7.24 -3.10 -24.35
C GLY A 49 6.09 -2.61 -25.25
N HIS A 50 5.19 -1.75 -24.75
CA HIS A 50 4.09 -1.18 -25.53
C HIS A 50 3.73 0.24 -25.03
N PRO A 51 2.97 1.03 -25.83
CA PRO A 51 2.53 2.36 -25.40
C PRO A 51 1.62 2.30 -24.17
N VAL A 52 1.95 3.10 -23.16
CA VAL A 52 1.17 3.24 -21.93
C VAL A 52 1.09 4.69 -21.47
N ASN A 53 0.08 4.98 -20.67
CA ASN A 53 0.00 6.20 -19.89
C ASN A 53 0.41 5.91 -18.45
N VAL A 54 1.16 6.82 -17.83
CA VAL A 54 1.59 6.74 -16.43
C VAL A 54 0.57 7.44 -15.56
N LEU A 55 0.01 6.71 -14.60
CA LEU A 55 -0.91 7.23 -13.58
C LEU A 55 -0.19 7.52 -12.27
N SER A 56 0.81 6.70 -11.94
CA SER A 56 1.72 6.95 -10.82
C SER A 56 3.12 6.46 -11.14
N PHE A 57 4.13 7.18 -10.66
CA PHE A 57 5.52 6.73 -10.69
C PHE A 57 6.21 7.17 -9.40
N GLY A 58 6.63 6.22 -8.56
CA GLY A 58 7.39 6.48 -7.34
C GLY A 58 8.79 5.94 -7.44
N PHE A 59 9.82 6.69 -7.00
CA PHE A 59 11.17 6.16 -6.91
C PHE A 59 12.03 6.87 -5.85
N GLY A 60 13.02 6.14 -5.36
CA GLY A 60 14.00 6.56 -4.36
C GLY A 60 15.30 5.77 -4.48
N GLU A 61 16.06 5.70 -3.39
CA GLU A 61 17.35 4.99 -3.37
C GLU A 61 17.22 3.47 -3.44
N HIS A 62 16.08 2.93 -2.98
CA HIS A 62 15.92 1.50 -2.73
C HIS A 62 14.80 0.84 -3.54
N TYR A 63 13.98 1.62 -4.23
CA TYR A 63 12.88 1.09 -5.03
C TYR A 63 12.44 2.08 -6.11
N ALA A 64 11.82 1.55 -7.16
CA ALA A 64 10.98 2.30 -8.08
C ALA A 64 9.73 1.49 -8.45
N GLN A 65 8.60 2.17 -8.63
CA GLN A 65 7.33 1.55 -8.96
C GLN A 65 6.58 2.42 -9.97
N ALA A 66 5.95 1.79 -10.96
CA ALA A 66 5.13 2.43 -11.97
C ALA A 66 3.74 1.80 -12.03
N LEU A 67 2.70 2.62 -11.93
CA LEU A 67 1.32 2.25 -12.26
C LEU A 67 1.00 2.85 -13.63
N VAL A 68 0.72 1.97 -14.59
CA VAL A 68 0.47 2.36 -15.97
C VAL A 68 -0.86 1.83 -16.46
N GLN A 69 -1.45 2.54 -17.42
CA GLN A 69 -2.65 2.13 -18.14
C GLN A 69 -2.28 1.87 -19.59
N ASN A 70 -2.74 0.74 -20.12
CA ASN A 70 -2.57 0.41 -21.52
C ASN A 70 -3.24 1.48 -22.39
N ALA A 71 -2.49 2.08 -23.32
CA ALA A 71 -3.03 3.13 -24.18
C ALA A 71 -4.12 2.61 -25.13
N ALA A 72 -4.08 1.31 -25.47
CA ALA A 72 -5.06 0.66 -26.33
C ALA A 72 -6.22 0.01 -25.56
N ALA A 73 -6.07 -0.23 -24.25
CA ALA A 73 -7.08 -0.84 -23.40
C ALA A 73 -7.27 0.00 -22.12
N PRO A 74 -8.20 0.97 -22.12
CA PRO A 74 -8.33 1.98 -21.07
C PRO A 74 -8.79 1.43 -19.71
N ASP A 75 -9.24 0.18 -19.62
CA ASP A 75 -9.61 -0.46 -18.37
C ASP A 75 -8.56 -1.49 -17.90
N GLU A 76 -7.41 -1.56 -18.57
CA GLU A 76 -6.28 -2.39 -18.17
C GLU A 76 -5.19 -1.54 -17.48
N PHE A 77 -4.91 -1.91 -16.23
CA PHE A 77 -3.91 -1.27 -15.39
C PHE A 77 -2.87 -2.28 -14.94
N ASP A 78 -1.60 -1.91 -15.06
CA ASP A 78 -0.46 -2.75 -14.76
C ASP A 78 0.48 -2.04 -13.79
N GLU A 79 0.94 -2.77 -12.79
CA GLU A 79 1.96 -2.36 -11.84
C GLU A 79 3.29 -3.04 -12.18
N TYR A 80 4.34 -2.23 -12.17
CA TYR A 80 5.71 -2.67 -12.36
C TYR A 80 6.57 -2.16 -11.21
N GLU A 81 7.44 -3.03 -10.70
CA GLU A 81 8.37 -2.72 -9.62
C GLU A 81 9.80 -2.98 -10.07
N ALA A 82 10.72 -2.17 -9.57
CA ALA A 82 12.13 -2.27 -9.82
C ALA A 82 12.88 -2.13 -8.49
N VAL A 83 13.68 -3.16 -8.17
CA VAL A 83 14.65 -3.12 -7.08
C VAL A 83 16.01 -2.74 -7.68
N PRO A 84 16.69 -1.71 -7.16
CA PRO A 84 17.97 -1.24 -7.71
C PRO A 84 18.99 -2.36 -7.87
N GLY A 85 19.66 -2.39 -9.03
CA GLY A 85 20.67 -3.39 -9.38
C GLY A 85 20.13 -4.79 -9.65
N ARG A 86 18.80 -4.99 -9.65
CA ARG A 86 18.15 -6.27 -9.96
C ARG A 86 17.48 -6.22 -11.34
N PRO A 87 17.38 -7.36 -12.03
CA PRO A 87 16.47 -7.50 -13.17
C PRO A 87 15.03 -7.20 -12.75
N LEU A 88 14.27 -6.51 -13.60
CA LEU A 88 12.82 -6.38 -13.43
C LEU A 88 12.19 -7.76 -13.63
N GLU A 89 11.26 -8.16 -12.75
CA GLU A 89 10.73 -9.53 -12.77
C GLU A 89 10.12 -9.90 -14.13
N PRO A 90 10.55 -11.04 -14.73
CA PRO A 90 9.98 -11.52 -15.99
C PRO A 90 8.57 -12.06 -15.77
N GLY A 91 7.69 -11.92 -16.76
CA GLY A 91 6.33 -12.46 -16.73
C GLY A 91 5.22 -11.43 -16.93
N ARG A 92 3.99 -11.78 -16.57
CA ARG A 92 2.87 -10.81 -16.63
C ARG A 92 3.03 -9.78 -15.51
N PRO A 93 2.81 -8.48 -15.77
CA PRO A 93 2.79 -7.49 -14.71
C PRO A 93 1.69 -7.80 -13.70
N LYS A 94 1.85 -7.26 -12.49
CA LYS A 94 0.82 -7.31 -11.48
C LYS A 94 -0.36 -6.46 -11.96
N LYS A 95 -1.56 -7.03 -12.01
CA LYS A 95 -2.76 -6.28 -12.39
C LYS A 95 -3.17 -5.37 -11.24
N ALA A 96 -3.32 -4.08 -11.54
CA ALA A 96 -3.94 -3.16 -10.60
C ALA A 96 -5.47 -3.31 -10.66
N GLY A 97 -6.14 -3.03 -9.54
CA GLY A 97 -7.60 -2.98 -9.48
C GLY A 97 -8.17 -1.74 -10.16
N GLU A 98 -9.27 -1.22 -9.63
CA GLU A 98 -9.88 0.02 -10.11
C GLU A 98 -9.02 1.24 -9.73
N VAL A 99 -8.83 2.16 -10.69
CA VAL A 99 -8.11 3.42 -10.49
C VAL A 99 -9.05 4.61 -10.69
N ASP A 100 -9.38 5.28 -9.59
CA ASP A 100 -10.31 6.42 -9.55
C ASP A 100 -9.73 7.67 -10.24
N CYS A 101 -8.50 8.05 -9.89
CA CYS A 101 -7.84 9.20 -10.47
C CYS A 101 -7.17 8.85 -11.81
N ARG A 102 -7.89 9.05 -12.92
CA ARG A 102 -7.37 8.78 -14.27
C ARG A 102 -6.51 9.89 -14.87
N LYS A 103 -6.06 10.87 -14.06
CA LYS A 103 -5.06 11.85 -14.49
C LYS A 103 -3.75 11.13 -14.79
N LYS A 104 -3.17 11.43 -15.94
CA LYS A 104 -2.07 10.65 -16.50
C LYS A 104 -1.26 11.47 -17.47
N ILE A 105 -0.05 11.00 -17.73
CA ILE A 105 0.81 11.49 -18.83
C ILE A 105 1.22 10.31 -19.70
N ALA A 106 1.58 10.56 -20.96
CA ALA A 106 2.20 9.52 -21.77
C ALA A 106 3.54 9.10 -21.14
N PHE A 107 3.87 7.81 -21.14
CA PHE A 107 5.16 7.34 -20.61
C PHE A 107 6.36 8.04 -21.28
N ALA A 108 6.24 8.35 -22.57
CA ALA A 108 7.26 9.12 -23.29
C ALA A 108 7.54 10.49 -22.64
N ALA A 109 6.51 11.14 -22.10
CA ALA A 109 6.60 12.45 -21.45
C ALA A 109 7.01 12.40 -19.97
N LEU A 110 7.22 11.19 -19.39
CA LEU A 110 7.71 11.03 -18.03
C LEU A 110 9.15 11.55 -17.90
N ASP A 111 9.38 12.59 -17.11
CA ASP A 111 10.70 13.14 -16.82
C ASP A 111 11.18 12.66 -15.43
N LEU A 112 11.99 11.61 -15.41
CA LEU A 112 12.55 11.09 -14.15
C LEU A 112 13.68 11.99 -13.61
N ASP A 113 14.36 12.78 -14.46
CA ASP A 113 15.34 13.74 -13.97
C ASP A 113 14.64 14.87 -13.19
N ALA A 114 13.43 15.28 -13.61
CA ALA A 114 12.59 16.18 -12.84
C ALA A 114 12.21 15.61 -11.48
N GLY A 115 11.82 14.33 -11.43
CA GLY A 115 11.58 13.63 -10.16
C GLY A 115 12.81 13.62 -9.25
N ALA A 116 13.99 13.27 -9.78
CA ALA A 116 15.23 13.22 -9.00
C ALA A 116 15.61 14.60 -8.45
N ARG A 117 15.46 15.67 -9.25
CA ARG A 117 15.64 17.05 -8.79
C ARG A 117 14.62 17.44 -7.72
N ALA A 118 13.35 17.05 -7.87
CA ALA A 118 12.31 17.31 -6.87
C ALA A 118 12.63 16.61 -5.54
N LEU A 119 13.10 15.36 -5.56
CA LEU A 119 13.54 14.66 -4.35
C LEU A 119 14.74 15.36 -3.68
N ALA A 120 15.74 15.77 -4.47
CA ALA A 120 16.89 16.51 -3.93
C ALA A 120 16.47 17.84 -3.28
N GLN A 121 15.55 18.59 -3.90
CA GLN A 121 14.97 19.80 -3.32
C GLN A 121 14.18 19.52 -2.03
N ALA A 122 13.40 18.44 -2.01
CA ALA A 122 12.65 18.01 -0.83
C ALA A 122 13.58 17.67 0.34
N ARG A 123 14.68 16.96 0.08
CA ARG A 123 15.70 16.63 1.08
C ARG A 123 16.40 17.88 1.64
N ALA A 124 16.72 18.85 0.77
CA ALA A 124 17.29 20.12 1.20
C ALA A 124 16.30 20.92 2.06
N ALA A 125 15.01 20.97 1.66
CA ALA A 125 13.96 21.60 2.44
C ALA A 125 13.76 20.92 3.80
N ALA A 126 13.78 19.57 3.84
CA ALA A 126 13.67 18.82 5.07
C ALA A 126 14.80 19.16 6.04
N ALA A 127 16.06 19.11 5.57
CA ALA A 127 17.23 19.44 6.37
C ALA A 127 17.20 20.89 6.88
N ALA A 128 16.77 21.85 6.03
CA ALA A 128 16.73 23.26 6.39
C ALA A 128 15.60 23.62 7.38
N ASN A 129 14.53 22.84 7.43
CA ASN A 129 13.35 23.10 8.26
C ASN A 129 13.16 22.06 9.38
N GLY A 130 14.11 21.14 9.58
CA GLY A 130 14.10 20.17 10.69
C GLY A 130 13.16 18.97 10.51
N TYR A 131 12.79 18.62 9.27
CA TYR A 131 12.00 17.43 8.97
C TYR A 131 12.91 16.23 8.67
N LYS A 132 12.34 15.02 8.70
CA LYS A 132 13.01 13.81 8.24
C LYS A 132 13.33 13.91 6.75
N THR A 133 14.48 13.37 6.38
CA THR A 133 14.87 13.20 4.98
C THR A 133 13.88 12.26 4.29
N PRO A 134 13.21 12.70 3.21
CA PRO A 134 12.34 11.82 2.44
C PRO A 134 13.14 10.79 1.63
N ASP A 135 12.67 9.55 1.64
CA ASP A 135 13.33 8.43 0.94
C ASP A 135 13.01 8.38 -0.55
N ASN A 136 11.87 8.95 -0.95
CA ASN A 136 11.33 8.87 -2.30
C ASN A 136 10.54 10.12 -2.71
N VAL A 137 10.24 10.18 -4.01
CA VAL A 137 9.29 11.11 -4.61
C VAL A 137 8.29 10.34 -5.46
N THR A 138 7.05 10.82 -5.54
CA THR A 138 5.99 10.18 -6.33
C THR A 138 5.34 11.16 -7.29
N LEU A 139 5.31 10.83 -8.58
CA LEU A 139 4.45 11.45 -9.57
C LEU A 139 3.06 10.82 -9.48
N GLY A 140 2.01 11.61 -9.40
CA GLY A 140 0.65 11.08 -9.45
C GLY A 140 -0.40 12.17 -9.27
N ALA A 141 -1.66 11.74 -9.30
CA ALA A 141 -2.77 12.61 -8.97
C ALA A 141 -2.74 13.00 -7.48
N ASP A 142 -3.25 14.19 -7.15
CA ASP A 142 -3.58 14.49 -5.76
C ASP A 142 -4.77 13.67 -5.27
N VAL A 143 -5.03 13.80 -3.97
CA VAL A 143 -6.03 13.03 -3.26
C VAL A 143 -7.49 13.36 -3.62
N PHE A 144 -7.69 14.45 -4.35
CA PHE A 144 -8.98 14.88 -4.89
C PHE A 144 -9.02 14.76 -6.42
N CYS A 145 -8.02 14.11 -7.02
CA CYS A 145 -7.78 14.03 -8.46
C CYS A 145 -7.72 15.40 -9.18
N ASN A 146 -7.47 16.51 -8.47
CA ASN A 146 -7.53 17.86 -9.01
C ASN A 146 -6.23 18.29 -9.67
N ASP A 147 -5.09 17.95 -9.08
CA ASP A 147 -3.75 18.19 -9.62
C ASP A 147 -3.04 16.87 -9.98
N PHE A 148 -2.00 16.97 -10.81
CA PHE A 148 -1.14 15.84 -11.18
C PHE A 148 0.31 16.33 -11.24
N GLY A 149 1.22 15.68 -10.53
CA GLY A 149 2.59 16.20 -10.37
C GLY A 149 3.45 15.38 -9.43
N TRP A 150 4.75 15.70 -9.39
CA TRP A 150 5.69 15.11 -8.44
C TRP A 150 5.37 15.59 -7.03
N ARG A 151 5.54 14.72 -6.03
CA ARG A 151 5.16 14.98 -4.66
C ARG A 151 6.14 14.34 -3.70
N ALA A 152 6.54 15.12 -2.70
CA ALA A 152 7.28 14.65 -1.55
C ALA A 152 6.48 15.00 -0.29
N ILE A 153 6.45 14.06 0.66
CA ILE A 153 5.87 14.24 1.99
C ILE A 153 7.01 14.24 2.99
N LEU A 154 7.10 15.32 3.76
CA LEU A 154 8.08 15.49 4.83
C LEU A 154 7.36 15.32 6.16
N THR A 155 7.91 14.47 7.02
CA THR A 155 7.36 14.17 8.35
C THR A 155 8.37 14.54 9.43
N SER A 156 7.91 14.65 10.69
CA SER A 156 8.77 14.88 11.85
C SER A 156 8.98 13.58 12.63
N ASP A 157 10.12 13.44 13.33
CA ASP A 157 10.33 12.34 14.29
C ASP A 157 9.42 12.47 15.52
N ALA A 158 9.07 13.71 15.87
CA ALA A 158 8.23 13.98 17.03
C ALA A 158 6.73 13.74 16.74
N ASN A 159 6.32 13.91 15.48
CA ASN A 159 4.92 13.82 15.06
C ASN A 159 4.85 13.61 13.55
N ASP A 160 4.55 12.38 13.14
CA ASP A 160 4.40 11.98 11.75
C ASP A 160 3.06 12.40 11.11
N ASP A 161 2.05 12.73 11.92
CA ASP A 161 0.76 13.24 11.45
C ASP A 161 0.86 14.68 10.92
N ALA A 162 1.84 15.43 11.41
CA ALA A 162 2.15 16.76 10.91
C ALA A 162 3.00 16.66 9.64
N MET A 163 2.32 16.63 8.51
CA MET A 163 2.93 16.43 7.20
C MET A 163 3.14 17.76 6.49
N LEU A 164 4.35 17.99 6.00
CA LEU A 164 4.62 19.04 5.03
C LEU A 164 4.72 18.41 3.64
N GLN A 165 3.82 18.81 2.76
CA GLN A 165 3.77 18.35 1.38
C GLN A 165 4.36 19.40 0.45
N ILE A 166 5.24 18.97 -0.45
CA ILE A 166 5.72 19.77 -1.57
C ILE A 166 5.31 19.08 -2.87
N VAL A 167 4.76 19.85 -3.81
CA VAL A 167 4.24 19.37 -5.10
C VAL A 167 4.87 20.17 -6.22
N TRP A 168 5.35 19.50 -7.26
CA TRP A 168 5.85 20.10 -8.49
C TRP A 168 4.98 19.64 -9.67
N ALA A 169 4.94 20.43 -10.74
CA ALA A 169 4.36 19.97 -12.00
C ALA A 169 5.15 18.75 -12.54
N PRO A 170 4.60 17.97 -13.50
CA PRO A 170 5.28 16.77 -14.02
C PRO A 170 6.67 17.02 -14.63
N ASP A 171 6.93 18.24 -15.10
CA ASP A 171 8.22 18.72 -15.61
C ASP A 171 9.17 19.20 -14.49
N GLY A 172 8.76 19.12 -13.23
CA GLY A 172 9.52 19.56 -12.06
C GLY A 172 9.44 21.06 -11.79
N THR A 173 8.57 21.80 -12.48
CA THR A 173 8.45 23.25 -12.31
C THR A 173 7.37 23.65 -11.29
N SER A 174 7.29 24.96 -11.01
CA SER A 174 6.20 25.61 -10.27
C SER A 174 5.83 24.95 -8.93
N PRO A 175 6.79 24.78 -8.00
CA PRO A 175 6.54 24.07 -6.77
C PRO A 175 5.48 24.78 -5.93
N LYS A 176 4.67 24.01 -5.20
CA LYS A 176 3.71 24.47 -4.19
C LYS A 176 3.96 23.70 -2.91
N ALA A 177 3.76 24.33 -1.77
CA ALA A 177 3.90 23.68 -0.48
C ALA A 177 2.65 23.90 0.38
N GLN A 178 2.31 22.89 1.17
CA GLN A 178 1.24 22.96 2.16
C GLN A 178 1.51 22.05 3.34
N GLU A 179 1.09 22.47 4.52
CA GLU A 179 1.28 21.75 5.77
C GLU A 179 -0.07 21.26 6.29
N LEU A 180 -0.11 20.03 6.78
CA LEU A 180 -1.26 19.42 7.43
C LEU A 180 -1.18 19.67 8.94
N HIS A 181 -2.25 20.22 9.49
CA HIS A 181 -2.50 20.40 10.94
C HIS A 181 -3.88 19.84 11.29
N ASP A 182 -4.17 19.75 12.59
CA ASP A 182 -5.51 19.51 13.10
C ASP A 182 -6.50 20.53 12.50
N GLY A 183 -7.31 20.08 11.52
CA GLY A 183 -8.29 20.90 10.81
C GLY A 183 -8.02 21.15 9.32
N GLY A 184 -6.93 20.61 8.75
CA GLY A 184 -6.70 20.50 7.31
C GLY A 184 -5.47 21.23 6.76
N TRP A 185 -5.37 21.25 5.43
CA TRP A 185 -4.20 21.76 4.69
C TRP A 185 -4.10 23.28 4.70
N ARG A 186 -2.91 23.79 5.04
CA ARG A 186 -2.56 25.22 5.02
C ARG A 186 -1.44 25.47 4.02
N LYS A 187 -1.63 26.47 3.14
CA LYS A 187 -0.59 26.86 2.17
C LYS A 187 0.66 27.38 2.88
N VAL A 188 1.81 26.95 2.38
CA VAL A 188 3.13 27.40 2.80
C VAL A 188 3.75 28.21 1.66
N ASP A 189 4.46 29.28 2.02
CA ASP A 189 5.30 30.02 1.08
C ASP A 189 6.47 29.13 0.64
N VAL A 190 6.33 28.54 -0.54
CA VAL A 190 7.30 27.59 -1.09
C VAL A 190 8.67 28.21 -1.33
N ALA A 191 8.75 29.50 -1.65
CA ALA A 191 10.02 30.16 -1.88
C ALA A 191 10.80 30.31 -0.56
N LYS A 192 10.11 30.71 0.52
CA LYS A 192 10.72 30.74 1.86
C LYS A 192 11.08 29.35 2.35
N LEU A 193 10.27 28.35 2.04
CA LEU A 193 10.49 26.97 2.47
C LEU A 193 11.77 26.40 1.84
N LEU A 194 11.89 26.52 0.52
CA LEU A 194 13.08 26.08 -0.21
C LEU A 194 14.32 26.90 0.17
N ALA A 195 14.16 28.14 0.65
CA ALA A 195 15.24 28.95 1.19
C ALA A 195 15.57 28.68 2.68
N GLY A 196 14.88 27.75 3.35
CA GLY A 196 15.11 27.44 4.77
C GLY A 196 14.70 28.53 5.75
N SER A 197 13.85 29.47 5.32
CA SER A 197 13.40 30.63 6.11
C SER A 197 11.90 30.62 6.39
N ALA A 198 11.24 29.51 6.06
CA ALA A 198 9.84 29.35 6.38
C ALA A 198 9.69 29.07 7.89
N LYS A 199 8.71 29.70 8.54
CA LYS A 199 8.40 29.46 9.96
C LYS A 199 7.59 28.17 10.13
N VAL A 200 7.96 27.12 9.41
CA VAL A 200 7.27 25.83 9.39
C VAL A 200 8.11 24.93 10.28
N ALA A 201 7.79 24.93 11.57
CA ALA A 201 8.49 24.11 12.54
C ALA A 201 7.91 22.69 12.49
N PRO A 202 8.75 21.64 12.57
CA PRO A 202 8.26 20.28 12.76
C PRO A 202 7.32 20.26 13.97
N ALA A 203 6.17 19.60 13.84
CA ALA A 203 5.18 19.67 14.91
C ALA A 203 5.72 19.12 16.23
N ALA A 204 5.17 19.66 17.33
CA ALA A 204 5.49 19.23 18.68
C ALA A 204 5.21 17.72 18.85
N PRO A 205 5.92 17.06 19.80
CA PRO A 205 5.69 15.67 20.12
C PRO A 205 4.20 15.37 20.31
N LYS A 206 3.73 14.27 19.73
CA LYS A 206 2.37 13.79 19.98
C LYS A 206 2.23 13.52 21.48
N ALA A 207 1.09 13.91 22.06
CA ALA A 207 0.77 13.56 23.44
C ALA A 207 0.86 12.04 23.59
N GLU A 208 1.33 11.57 24.76
CA GLU A 208 1.40 10.14 24.99
C GLU A 208 0.04 9.51 24.75
N PRO A 209 -0.03 8.41 23.97
CA PRO A 209 -1.31 7.84 23.63
C PRO A 209 -2.04 7.35 24.88
N LYS A 210 -3.36 7.63 24.94
CA LYS A 210 -4.20 7.19 26.06
C LYS A 210 -4.03 5.68 26.27
N THR A 211 -3.65 5.31 27.49
CA THR A 211 -3.53 3.91 27.90
C THR A 211 -4.44 3.65 29.09
N VAL A 212 -5.23 2.60 28.99
CA VAL A 212 -6.11 2.09 30.05
C VAL A 212 -5.55 0.76 30.50
N ALA A 213 -5.33 0.61 31.81
CA ALA A 213 -4.78 -0.60 32.39
C ALA A 213 -5.64 -1.83 32.04
N GLY A 214 -4.96 -2.96 31.81
CA GLY A 214 -5.64 -4.23 31.59
C GLY A 214 -6.38 -4.73 32.82
N ASP A 215 -7.38 -5.58 32.59
CA ASP A 215 -8.13 -6.25 33.65
C ASP A 215 -7.42 -7.55 34.12
N GLY A 216 -6.24 -7.85 33.57
CA GLY A 216 -5.40 -9.00 33.92
C GLY A 216 -5.92 -10.34 33.40
N ARG A 217 -6.98 -10.33 32.59
CA ARG A 217 -7.54 -11.57 32.00
C ARG A 217 -6.81 -11.91 30.71
N LYS A 218 -6.45 -13.19 30.55
CA LYS A 218 -5.93 -13.69 29.27
C LYS A 218 -7.03 -13.74 28.22
N ARG A 219 -6.73 -13.24 27.02
CA ARG A 219 -7.63 -13.22 25.87
C ARG A 219 -7.17 -14.18 24.78
N ASP A 220 -8.15 -14.78 24.12
CA ASP A 220 -7.97 -15.46 22.83
C ASP A 220 -9.01 -14.86 21.87
N PHE A 221 -8.60 -13.79 21.19
CA PHE A 221 -9.47 -12.99 20.32
C PHE A 221 -10.08 -13.80 19.17
N ARG A 222 -9.47 -14.94 18.81
CA ARG A 222 -9.98 -15.83 17.76
C ARG A 222 -11.23 -16.59 18.21
N ARG A 223 -11.45 -16.70 19.52
CA ARG A 223 -12.64 -17.34 20.11
C ARG A 223 -13.79 -16.36 20.36
N GLY A 224 -13.53 -15.06 20.28
CA GLY A 224 -14.53 -14.01 20.50
C GLY A 224 -13.90 -12.68 20.87
N ILE A 225 -14.54 -11.59 20.43
CA ILE A 225 -14.10 -10.21 20.67
C ILE A 225 -15.20 -9.30 21.25
N ASP A 226 -16.42 -9.79 21.44
CA ASP A 226 -17.57 -8.96 21.83
C ASP A 226 -17.35 -8.21 23.15
N ALA A 227 -16.78 -8.90 24.16
CA ALA A 227 -16.49 -8.29 25.45
C ALA A 227 -15.42 -7.19 25.34
N ASP A 228 -14.45 -7.34 24.43
CA ASP A 228 -13.39 -6.37 24.23
C ASP A 228 -13.84 -5.17 23.40
N LEU A 229 -14.72 -5.40 22.41
CA LEU A 229 -15.40 -4.33 21.69
C LEU A 229 -16.32 -3.51 22.61
N ALA A 230 -17.04 -4.15 23.54
CA ALA A 230 -17.85 -3.44 24.52
C ALA A 230 -17.01 -2.60 25.50
N ARG A 231 -15.85 -3.11 25.92
CA ARG A 231 -14.89 -2.34 26.74
C ARG A 231 -14.33 -1.16 25.96
N LEU A 232 -13.95 -1.38 24.71
CA LEU A 232 -13.47 -0.32 23.84
C LEU A 232 -14.56 0.75 23.62
N GLU A 233 -15.82 0.33 23.42
CA GLU A 233 -16.95 1.25 23.28
C GLU A 233 -17.15 2.13 24.51
N ALA A 234 -16.97 1.58 25.72
CA ALA A 234 -17.02 2.36 26.95
C ALA A 234 -15.87 3.39 27.06
N GLU A 235 -14.70 3.08 26.49
CA GLU A 235 -13.52 3.95 26.53
C GLU A 235 -13.49 5.05 25.45
N VAL A 236 -14.01 4.73 24.27
CA VAL A 236 -14.01 5.61 23.09
C VAL A 236 -15.31 6.41 22.97
N GLY A 237 -16.42 5.82 23.41
CA GLY A 237 -17.77 6.37 23.30
C GLY A 237 -18.64 5.64 22.28
N ALA A 238 -19.86 5.30 22.68
CA ALA A 238 -20.84 4.60 21.85
C ALA A 238 -21.59 5.52 20.87
N PRO A 239 -22.09 5.00 19.73
CA PRO A 239 -21.76 3.71 19.15
C PRO A 239 -20.44 3.76 18.34
N LEU A 240 -19.66 2.67 18.36
CA LEU A 240 -18.44 2.59 17.57
C LEU A 240 -18.73 2.57 16.06
N GLY A 241 -18.11 3.49 15.30
CA GLY A 241 -18.12 3.48 13.84
C GLY A 241 -16.92 2.72 13.30
N PHE A 242 -16.99 1.40 13.18
CA PHE A 242 -15.85 0.58 12.73
C PHE A 242 -15.46 0.84 11.28
N LYS A 243 -14.17 1.00 11.01
CA LYS A 243 -13.57 1.01 9.67
C LYS A 243 -12.87 -0.31 9.36
N HIS A 244 -12.19 -0.87 10.35
CA HIS A 244 -11.41 -2.09 10.23
C HIS A 244 -11.26 -2.76 11.60
N ILE A 245 -11.24 -4.09 11.62
CA ILE A 245 -10.96 -4.91 12.80
C ILE A 245 -9.90 -5.92 12.41
N GLY A 246 -8.76 -5.92 13.09
CA GLY A 246 -7.68 -6.89 12.93
C GLY A 246 -7.49 -7.73 14.19
N ILE A 247 -7.26 -9.03 14.03
CA ILE A 247 -6.94 -9.95 15.11
C ILE A 247 -5.65 -10.68 14.75
N ASP A 248 -4.61 -10.44 15.54
CA ASP A 248 -3.40 -11.25 15.48
C ASP A 248 -3.30 -12.18 16.70
N ARG A 249 -2.11 -12.72 16.98
CA ARG A 249 -1.90 -13.68 18.07
C ARG A 249 -2.01 -13.05 19.46
N THR A 250 -1.72 -11.76 19.58
CA THR A 250 -1.48 -11.08 20.86
C THR A 250 -2.33 -9.84 21.07
N GLN A 251 -2.98 -9.34 20.01
CA GLN A 251 -3.78 -8.13 20.09
C GLN A 251 -4.99 -8.16 19.17
N LEU A 252 -5.99 -7.41 19.58
CA LEU A 252 -7.11 -6.95 18.76
C LEU A 252 -6.82 -5.49 18.38
N SER A 253 -6.80 -5.21 17.08
CA SER A 253 -6.68 -3.86 16.51
C SER A 253 -8.03 -3.42 15.97
N VAL A 254 -8.46 -2.20 16.31
CA VAL A 254 -9.76 -1.66 15.91
C VAL A 254 -9.60 -0.23 15.43
N ASP A 255 -9.95 0.01 14.18
CA ASP A 255 -10.01 1.35 13.60
C ASP A 255 -11.45 1.87 13.70
N VAL A 256 -11.63 3.00 14.37
CA VAL A 256 -12.95 3.61 14.61
C VAL A 256 -12.98 5.07 14.15
N PHE A 257 -14.03 5.42 13.41
CA PHE A 257 -14.33 6.81 13.07
C PHE A 257 -14.68 7.59 14.34
N GLN A 258 -14.08 8.76 14.52
CA GLN A 258 -14.40 9.62 15.64
C GLN A 258 -15.82 10.18 15.50
N SER A 259 -16.59 10.11 16.58
CA SER A 259 -17.98 10.58 16.61
C SER A 259 -18.08 12.10 16.37
N ALA A 260 -17.13 12.87 16.91
CA ALA A 260 -17.06 14.33 16.77
C ALA A 260 -16.56 14.77 15.38
N ASN A 261 -15.74 13.96 14.71
CA ASN A 261 -15.23 14.24 13.36
C ASN A 261 -15.08 12.94 12.57
N ARG A 262 -16.08 12.62 11.75
CA ARG A 262 -16.09 11.41 10.91
C ARG A 262 -14.99 11.36 9.84
N LYS A 263 -14.20 12.42 9.70
CA LYS A 263 -12.99 12.46 8.87
C LYS A 263 -11.71 12.12 9.65
N ARG A 264 -11.84 11.66 10.89
CA ARG A 264 -10.72 11.14 11.68
C ARG A 264 -11.01 9.71 12.08
N VAL A 265 -9.98 8.88 12.01
CA VAL A 265 -9.99 7.49 12.46
C VAL A 265 -8.98 7.37 13.59
N SER A 266 -9.38 6.69 14.65
CA SER A 266 -8.48 6.31 15.73
C SER A 266 -8.27 4.80 15.69
N THR A 267 -7.01 4.38 15.73
CA THR A 267 -6.65 2.96 15.87
C THR A 267 -6.46 2.66 17.34
N TRP A 268 -7.19 1.69 17.85
CA TRP A 268 -7.10 1.22 19.23
C TRP A 268 -6.59 -0.22 19.25
N LEU A 269 -5.71 -0.51 20.20
CA LEU A 269 -5.17 -1.84 20.43
C LEU A 269 -5.67 -2.36 21.77
N VAL A 270 -6.15 -3.60 21.80
CA VAL A 270 -6.44 -4.34 23.03
C VAL A 270 -5.43 -5.47 23.12
N GLY A 271 -4.58 -5.44 24.14
CA GLY A 271 -3.58 -6.48 24.41
C GLY A 271 -4.20 -7.75 25.01
N ASP A 272 -3.42 -8.83 25.03
CA ASP A 272 -3.82 -10.12 25.62
C ASP A 272 -4.05 -10.06 27.14
N ASP A 273 -3.44 -9.07 27.82
CA ASP A 273 -3.65 -8.69 29.21
C ASP A 273 -4.90 -7.80 29.45
N GLY A 274 -5.54 -7.39 28.35
CA GLY A 274 -6.71 -6.52 28.33
C GLY A 274 -6.43 -5.04 28.35
N ALA A 275 -5.16 -4.60 28.33
CA ALA A 275 -4.84 -3.18 28.26
C ALA A 275 -5.38 -2.59 26.96
N ILE A 276 -6.01 -1.42 27.05
CA ILE A 276 -6.53 -0.70 25.88
C ILE A 276 -5.64 0.50 25.64
N LYS A 277 -5.05 0.58 24.45
CA LYS A 277 -4.14 1.64 24.06
C LYS A 277 -4.66 2.31 22.81
N LEU A 278 -4.86 3.63 22.86
CA LEU A 278 -4.93 4.42 21.64
C LEU A 278 -3.57 4.29 20.97
N TRP A 279 -3.49 3.77 19.76
CA TRP A 279 -2.22 3.63 19.06
C TRP A 279 -1.90 4.88 18.26
N ARG A 280 -2.87 5.33 17.47
CA ARG A 280 -2.77 6.54 16.65
C ARG A 280 -4.15 7.11 16.35
N GLU A 281 -4.13 8.35 15.92
CA GLU A 281 -5.27 9.05 15.35
C GLU A 281 -4.81 9.61 14.03
N ASP A 282 -5.46 9.19 12.96
CA ASP A 282 -5.15 9.60 11.62
C ASP A 282 -6.33 10.42 11.09
N ASP A 283 -6.05 11.45 10.29
CA ASP A 283 -7.07 11.93 9.37
C ASP A 283 -7.41 10.79 8.40
N THR A 284 -8.68 10.62 8.11
CA THR A 284 -9.09 9.69 7.07
C THR A 284 -8.41 10.11 5.78
N ILE A 285 -7.62 9.22 5.19
CA ILE A 285 -7.06 9.47 3.87
C ILE A 285 -8.26 9.55 2.91
N PRO A 286 -8.37 10.56 2.05
CA PRO A 286 -9.54 10.68 1.17
C PRO A 286 -9.71 9.54 0.15
N PHE A 287 -8.74 8.62 0.06
CA PHE A 287 -8.80 7.34 -0.66
C PHE A 287 -9.37 6.18 0.17
N ASP A 288 -9.63 6.37 1.46
CA ASP A 288 -10.26 5.34 2.29
C ASP A 288 -11.77 5.38 2.17
N CYS A 289 -12.39 4.21 2.29
CA CYS A 289 -13.82 4.17 2.47
C CYS A 289 -14.22 4.77 3.83
N ASN A 290 -14.67 6.03 3.80
CA ASN A 290 -15.05 6.80 4.99
C ASN A 290 -16.49 6.48 5.46
N LYS A 291 -16.84 5.21 5.39
CA LYS A 291 -18.15 4.69 5.79
C LYS A 291 -17.97 3.63 6.88
N PRO A 292 -18.50 3.87 8.10
CA PRO A 292 -18.48 2.85 9.14
C PRO A 292 -19.21 1.59 8.69
N PHE A 293 -18.86 0.44 9.26
CA PHE A 293 -19.69 -0.75 9.17
C PHE A 293 -21.06 -0.43 9.78
N ALA A 294 -22.14 -0.66 9.03
CA ALA A 294 -23.48 -0.53 9.58
C ALA A 294 -23.81 -1.71 10.51
N ALA A 295 -24.80 -1.55 11.37
CA ALA A 295 -25.34 -2.68 12.12
C ALA A 295 -25.85 -3.77 11.15
N GLY A 296 -25.30 -4.98 11.26
CA GLY A 296 -25.61 -6.08 10.34
C GLY A 296 -24.85 -6.06 9.00
N ASP A 297 -23.91 -5.13 8.80
CA ASP A 297 -23.07 -5.11 7.60
C ASP A 297 -22.08 -6.29 7.58
N PHE A 298 -21.77 -6.93 8.70
CA PHE A 298 -20.95 -8.15 8.73
C PHE A 298 -21.37 -9.01 9.94
N PRO A 299 -21.18 -10.34 9.89
CA PRO A 299 -21.69 -11.23 10.92
C PRO A 299 -20.68 -11.32 12.07
N LEU A 300 -20.46 -10.21 12.79
CA LEU A 300 -19.51 -10.13 13.91
C LEU A 300 -19.65 -11.31 14.89
N ALA A 301 -20.90 -11.67 15.21
CA ALA A 301 -21.21 -12.80 16.09
C ALA A 301 -20.80 -14.18 15.54
N GLN A 302 -20.64 -14.33 14.23
CA GLN A 302 -20.21 -15.58 13.57
C GLN A 302 -18.69 -15.62 13.34
N LEU A 303 -17.97 -14.52 13.60
CA LEU A 303 -16.54 -14.43 13.34
C LEU A 303 -15.74 -15.58 13.98
N PRO A 304 -15.97 -15.98 15.25
CA PRO A 304 -15.25 -17.11 15.85
C PRO A 304 -15.44 -18.43 15.09
N ASP A 305 -16.66 -18.70 14.62
CA ASP A 305 -16.97 -19.92 13.87
C ASP A 305 -16.29 -19.92 12.50
N LEU A 306 -16.28 -18.77 11.81
CA LEU A 306 -15.56 -18.61 10.53
C LEU A 306 -14.04 -18.82 10.71
N VAL A 307 -13.47 -18.29 11.80
CA VAL A 307 -12.05 -18.45 12.14
C VAL A 307 -11.69 -19.90 12.46
N ALA A 308 -12.54 -20.60 13.20
CA ALA A 308 -12.35 -22.02 13.50
C ALA A 308 -12.48 -22.91 12.26
N ASP A 309 -13.36 -22.56 11.33
CA ASP A 309 -13.65 -23.31 10.11
C ASP A 309 -12.58 -23.10 9.00
N ALA A 310 -11.95 -21.93 8.94
CA ALA A 310 -11.02 -21.54 7.89
C ALA A 310 -9.92 -22.57 7.55
N PRO A 311 -9.19 -23.18 8.51
CA PRO A 311 -8.17 -24.19 8.21
C PRO A 311 -8.71 -25.37 7.38
N SER A 312 -9.97 -25.75 7.56
CA SER A 312 -10.60 -26.85 6.82
C SER A 312 -10.93 -26.49 5.35
N ARG A 313 -10.94 -25.19 5.02
CA ARG A 313 -11.27 -24.67 3.69
C ARG A 313 -10.12 -24.73 2.70
N ILE A 314 -8.90 -24.99 3.17
CA ILE A 314 -7.74 -25.25 2.31
C ILE A 314 -7.29 -26.71 2.54
N PRO A 315 -7.96 -27.71 1.93
CA PRO A 315 -7.61 -29.12 2.11
C PRO A 315 -6.14 -29.48 1.86
N PRO A 316 -5.42 -28.83 0.92
CA PRO A 316 -4.01 -29.10 0.78
C PRO A 316 -3.17 -28.59 1.96
N MET A 317 -3.68 -27.77 2.89
CA MET A 317 -3.00 -27.27 4.10
C MET A 317 -3.58 -27.81 5.43
N PRO A 318 -3.62 -29.14 5.69
CA PRO A 318 -4.34 -29.71 6.85
C PRO A 318 -3.78 -29.34 8.23
N GLN A 319 -2.58 -28.76 8.31
CA GLN A 319 -1.98 -28.29 9.57
C GLN A 319 -1.94 -26.76 9.68
N ALA A 320 -2.64 -26.04 8.79
CA ALA A 320 -2.60 -24.60 8.80
C ALA A 320 -3.15 -24.01 10.09
N GLN A 321 -2.39 -23.07 10.64
CA GLN A 321 -2.81 -22.27 11.78
C GLN A 321 -3.26 -20.90 11.29
N VAL A 322 -4.29 -20.36 11.92
CA VAL A 322 -4.68 -18.97 11.72
C VAL A 322 -3.52 -18.09 12.18
N LYS A 323 -3.07 -17.20 11.30
CA LYS A 323 -2.03 -16.22 11.59
C LYS A 323 -2.63 -14.87 11.93
N ASP A 324 -3.54 -14.42 11.06
CA ASP A 324 -4.15 -13.10 11.09
C ASP A 324 -5.62 -13.19 10.61
N VAL A 325 -6.49 -12.35 11.16
CA VAL A 325 -7.88 -12.20 10.74
C VAL A 325 -8.15 -10.71 10.60
N ALA A 326 -8.64 -10.29 9.44
CA ALA A 326 -8.99 -8.91 9.18
C ALA A 326 -10.44 -8.80 8.68
N VAL A 327 -11.18 -7.85 9.22
CA VAL A 327 -12.49 -7.42 8.72
C VAL A 327 -12.33 -6.02 8.16
N TYR A 328 -12.43 -5.89 6.84
CA TYR A 328 -12.34 -4.62 6.13
C TYR A 328 -13.29 -4.61 4.94
N ARG A 329 -13.53 -3.44 4.35
CA ARG A 329 -14.24 -3.32 3.07
C ARG A 329 -13.27 -3.60 1.93
N SER A 330 -13.64 -4.49 1.01
CA SER A 330 -12.92 -4.68 -0.26
C SER A 330 -13.00 -3.42 -1.11
N GLY A 331 -11.88 -3.04 -1.74
CA GLY A 331 -11.80 -1.88 -2.64
C GLY A 331 -12.22 -0.55 -2.02
N LEU A 332 -12.54 0.42 -2.88
CA LEU A 332 -12.95 1.79 -2.52
C LEU A 332 -14.43 1.84 -2.11
N CYS A 333 -14.79 1.26 -0.95
CA CYS A 333 -16.15 1.16 -0.37
C CYS A 333 -17.02 -0.06 -0.73
N GLY A 334 -16.43 -1.23 -0.97
CA GLY A 334 -17.17 -2.48 -1.09
C GLY A 334 -17.92 -2.90 0.19
N ARG A 335 -18.57 -4.06 0.12
CA ARG A 335 -19.12 -4.70 1.31
C ARG A 335 -17.98 -5.18 2.20
N PRO A 336 -18.12 -5.14 3.54
CA PRO A 336 -17.10 -5.70 4.40
C PRO A 336 -17.03 -7.20 4.19
N HIS A 337 -15.82 -7.74 4.24
CA HIS A 337 -15.54 -9.16 4.14
C HIS A 337 -14.53 -9.55 5.22
N VAL A 338 -14.51 -10.83 5.54
CA VAL A 338 -13.55 -11.40 6.48
C VAL A 338 -12.43 -12.03 5.66
N TYR A 339 -11.20 -11.64 5.95
CA TYR A 339 -10.00 -12.21 5.38
C TYR A 339 -9.23 -12.94 6.49
N ILE A 340 -8.92 -14.22 6.27
CA ILE A 340 -8.22 -15.06 7.23
C ILE A 340 -6.94 -15.57 6.60
N LYS A 341 -5.80 -15.15 7.15
CA LYS A 341 -4.49 -15.65 6.74
C LYS A 341 -4.15 -16.91 7.52
N LEU A 342 -3.79 -17.95 6.79
CA LEU A 342 -3.37 -19.24 7.28
C LEU A 342 -1.89 -19.46 6.97
N GLU A 343 -1.19 -20.17 7.84
CA GLU A 343 0.23 -20.52 7.68
C GLU A 343 0.47 -21.96 8.11
N ASP A 344 1.17 -22.73 7.28
CA ASP A 344 1.75 -24.04 7.63
C ASP A 344 3.18 -24.17 7.09
N GLU A 345 3.79 -25.34 7.23
CA GLU A 345 5.18 -25.58 6.79
C GLU A 345 5.42 -25.40 5.28
N ARG A 346 4.36 -25.35 4.46
CA ARG A 346 4.44 -25.22 3.00
C ARG A 346 4.20 -23.81 2.50
N GLY A 347 3.76 -22.89 3.36
CA GLY A 347 3.61 -21.49 3.02
C GLY A 347 2.32 -20.87 3.57
N TYR A 348 1.78 -19.93 2.79
CA TYR A 348 0.62 -19.14 3.18
C TYR A 348 -0.63 -19.55 2.41
N GLY A 349 -1.77 -19.46 3.09
CA GLY A 349 -3.07 -19.55 2.46
C GLY A 349 -3.96 -18.41 2.93
N ASN A 350 -5.00 -18.12 2.16
CA ASN A 350 -6.04 -17.18 2.56
C ASN A 350 -7.43 -17.78 2.34
N VAL A 351 -8.31 -17.48 3.29
CA VAL A 351 -9.73 -17.80 3.22
C VAL A 351 -10.50 -16.50 3.37
N GLU A 352 -11.47 -16.29 2.48
CA GLU A 352 -12.27 -15.07 2.44
C GLU A 352 -13.75 -15.40 2.53
N TYR A 353 -14.47 -14.65 3.37
CA TYR A 353 -15.93 -14.75 3.52
C TYR A 353 -16.58 -13.39 3.26
N ASP A 354 -17.73 -13.38 2.58
CA ASP A 354 -18.49 -12.16 2.30
C ASP A 354 -19.19 -11.60 3.55
N GLU A 355 -19.94 -10.52 3.38
CA GLU A 355 -20.67 -9.83 4.45
C GLU A 355 -21.77 -10.68 5.13
N ARG A 356 -22.06 -11.85 4.57
CA ARG A 356 -23.05 -12.81 5.09
C ARG A 356 -22.39 -14.07 5.63
N GLY A 357 -21.06 -14.10 5.72
CA GLY A 357 -20.29 -15.27 6.16
C GLY A 357 -20.23 -16.38 5.11
N ARG A 358 -20.51 -16.11 3.84
CA ARG A 358 -20.41 -17.11 2.78
C ARG A 358 -19.00 -17.13 2.22
N LEU A 359 -18.46 -18.33 1.99
CA LEU A 359 -17.13 -18.51 1.42
C LEU A 359 -17.04 -17.87 0.03
N VAL A 360 -16.06 -16.98 -0.15
CA VAL A 360 -15.74 -16.30 -1.41
C VAL A 360 -14.52 -16.92 -2.07
N SER A 361 -13.47 -17.16 -1.28
CA SER A 361 -12.21 -17.70 -1.77
C SER A 361 -11.52 -18.55 -0.70
N ALA A 362 -10.78 -19.56 -1.13
CA ALA A 362 -9.88 -20.36 -0.30
C ALA A 362 -8.71 -20.84 -1.17
N GLN A 363 -7.55 -20.21 -1.04
CA GLN A 363 -6.42 -20.39 -1.95
C GLN A 363 -5.08 -20.41 -1.23
N ILE A 364 -4.10 -21.08 -1.83
CA ILE A 364 -2.70 -21.07 -1.41
C ILE A 364 -1.99 -19.96 -2.19
N GLN A 365 -1.15 -19.19 -1.51
CA GLN A 365 -0.36 -18.08 -2.07
C GLN A 365 1.06 -18.50 -2.41
#